data_AF-A0A3R6PZS8-F1
#
_entry.id   AF-A0A3R6PZS8-F1
#
_cell.length_a   1.000
_cell.length_b   1.000
_cell.length_c   1.000
_cell.angle_alpha   90.00
_cell.angle_beta   90.00
_cell.angle_gamma   90.00
#
_symmetry.space_group_name_H-M   'P 1'
#
loop_
_entity.id
_entity.type
_entity.pdbx_description
1 polymer ?
#
loop_
_entity_poly.entity_id
_entity_poly.type
_entity_poly.pdbx_seq_one_letter_code
_entity_poly.pdbx_strand_id
1 'polypeptide(L)'
;MKNGIWHPADFDGKNAGEEKTKEKTAVAIAYEPGERAPKILATGKGYLADKIIEKAKEEDVPLYQDNQLANTLSRLEIGDMIPPELYEVVAEILVFVDDMDKLRSKLE
;
A
#
# COMPACT_ATOMS: atom_id res chain seq x y z
N MET A 1 50.73 -12.92 -27.59
CA MET A 1 49.73 -11.90 -27.21
C MET A 1 48.66 -11.90 -28.30
N LYS A 2 47.49 -12.48 -28.04
CA LYS A 2 46.37 -12.54 -29.01
C LYS A 2 45.39 -11.42 -28.64
N ASN A 3 45.12 -10.53 -29.59
CA ASN A 3 44.28 -9.35 -29.41
C ASN A 3 42.83 -9.81 -29.22
N GLY A 4 42.22 -9.46 -28.08
CA GLY A 4 40.83 -9.78 -27.76
C GLY A 4 39.88 -8.97 -28.62
N ILE A 5 39.39 -9.56 -29.70
CA ILE A 5 38.29 -9.02 -30.50
C ILE A 5 37.01 -9.33 -29.73
N TRP A 6 36.37 -8.28 -29.21
CA TRP A 6 35.06 -8.34 -28.56
C TRP A 6 33.98 -8.71 -29.58
N HIS A 7 33.17 -9.74 -29.31
CA HIS A 7 32.03 -10.11 -30.15
C HIS A 7 30.72 -9.65 -29.48
N PRO A 8 29.81 -8.98 -30.22
CA PRO A 8 28.51 -8.58 -29.70
C PRO A 8 27.62 -9.74 -29.21
N ALA A 9 27.93 -10.98 -29.64
CA ALA A 9 27.23 -12.20 -29.22
C ALA A 9 27.62 -12.69 -27.81
N ASP A 10 28.70 -12.16 -27.22
CA ASP A 10 29.11 -12.46 -25.84
C ASP A 10 28.22 -11.70 -24.82
N PHE A 11 27.46 -10.70 -25.29
CA PHE A 11 26.38 -10.06 -24.55
C PHE A 11 25.10 -10.89 -24.75
N ASP A 12 25.06 -12.10 -24.19
CA ASP A 12 23.77 -12.77 -23.96
C ASP A 12 23.05 -11.98 -22.87
N GLY A 13 22.35 -10.91 -23.26
CA GLY A 13 21.53 -10.03 -22.43
C GLY A 13 20.32 -10.73 -21.81
N LYS A 14 20.45 -12.02 -21.51
CA LYS A 14 19.46 -12.88 -20.88
C LYS A 14 19.85 -13.18 -19.45
N ASN A 15 20.25 -12.17 -18.67
CA ASN A 15 20.37 -12.32 -17.21
C ASN A 15 20.19 -10.97 -16.52
N ALA A 16 18.98 -10.44 -16.63
CA ALA A 16 18.35 -9.76 -15.51
C ALA A 16 16.90 -10.18 -15.58
N GLY A 17 16.56 -11.28 -14.91
CA GLY A 17 15.18 -11.56 -14.60
C GLY A 17 14.68 -10.36 -13.79
N GLU A 18 14.03 -9.42 -14.48
CA GLU A 18 13.08 -8.52 -13.84
C GLU A 18 12.03 -9.44 -13.25
N GLU A 19 12.21 -9.86 -12.00
CA GLU A 19 11.08 -10.18 -11.16
C GLU A 19 10.20 -8.94 -11.25
N LYS A 20 9.14 -9.02 -12.06
CA LYS A 20 8.06 -8.05 -12.04
C LYS A 20 7.41 -8.18 -10.67
N THR A 21 8.05 -7.63 -9.65
CA THR A 21 7.46 -7.40 -8.34
C THR A 21 6.19 -6.62 -8.63
N LYS A 22 5.03 -7.23 -8.40
CA LYS A 22 3.74 -6.55 -8.57
C LYS A 22 3.87 -5.20 -7.87
N GLU A 23 3.68 -4.12 -8.62
CA GLU A 23 3.77 -2.78 -8.09
C GLU A 23 2.80 -2.66 -6.90
N LYS A 24 3.35 -2.37 -5.72
CA LYS A 24 2.55 -2.19 -4.51
C LYS A 24 1.61 -1.00 -4.71
N THR A 25 0.44 -1.10 -4.11
CA THR A 25 -0.51 0.00 -4.00
C THR A 25 -0.81 0.19 -2.51
N ALA A 26 -0.77 1.44 -2.05
CA ALA A 26 -1.09 1.79 -0.67
C ALA A 26 -2.10 2.94 -0.67
N VAL A 27 -3.06 2.86 0.25
CA VAL A 27 -4.07 3.88 0.46
C VAL A 27 -4.19 4.11 1.96
N ALA A 28 -4.14 5.37 2.38
CA ALA A 28 -4.39 5.77 3.75
C ALA A 28 -5.81 6.35 3.85
N ILE A 29 -6.55 5.90 4.86
CA ILE A 29 -7.90 6.37 5.15
C ILE A 29 -7.96 6.96 6.55
N ALA A 30 -8.87 7.90 6.77
CA ALA A 30 -9.19 8.40 8.10
C ALA A 30 -10.69 8.50 8.30
N TYR A 31 -11.12 8.34 9.54
CA TYR A 31 -12.50 8.50 9.96
C TYR A 31 -12.53 9.39 11.20
N GLU A 32 -13.16 10.56 11.10
CA GLU A 32 -13.39 11.42 12.25
C GLU A 32 -14.81 11.20 12.81
N PRO A 33 -14.99 11.15 14.15
CA PRO A 33 -16.31 11.03 14.74
C PRO A 33 -17.27 12.12 14.26
N GLY A 34 -18.43 11.71 13.76
CA GLY A 34 -19.44 12.62 13.19
C GLY A 34 -19.35 12.79 11.67
N GLU A 35 -18.29 12.30 11.02
CA GLU A 35 -18.27 12.17 9.56
C GLU A 35 -19.21 11.04 9.10
N ARG A 36 -19.78 11.23 7.90
CA ARG A 36 -20.70 10.25 7.29
C ARG A 36 -20.00 9.01 6.75
N ALA A 37 -18.71 9.12 6.45
CA ALA A 37 -17.89 8.06 5.89
C ALA A 37 -16.41 8.38 6.10
N PRO A 38 -15.52 7.37 6.13
CA PRO A 38 -14.09 7.60 6.09
C PRO A 38 -13.67 8.25 4.77
N LYS A 39 -12.57 9.00 4.79
CA LYS A 39 -12.01 9.74 3.65
C LYS A 39 -10.62 9.24 3.25
N ILE A 40 -10.27 9.40 1.98
CA ILE A 40 -8.92 9.13 1.47
C ILE A 40 -7.99 10.26 1.89
N LEU A 41 -6.89 9.93 2.58
CA LEU A 41 -5.84 10.89 2.94
C LEU A 41 -4.63 10.82 2.02
N ALA A 42 -4.29 9.63 1.54
CA ALA A 42 -3.17 9.41 0.63
C ALA A 42 -3.42 8.18 -0.23
N THR A 43 -2.87 8.18 -1.45
CA THR A 43 -2.87 7.03 -2.35
C THR A 43 -1.57 7.03 -3.15
N GLY A 44 -1.02 5.86 -3.43
CA GLY A 44 0.24 5.74 -4.15
C GLY A 44 0.49 4.35 -4.70
N LYS A 45 1.37 4.28 -5.70
CA LYS A 45 1.85 3.03 -6.32
C LYS A 45 3.37 2.97 -6.33
N GLY A 46 3.91 1.76 -6.39
CA GLY A 46 5.36 1.51 -6.45
C GLY A 46 6.09 2.24 -5.32
N TYR A 47 7.07 3.07 -5.67
CA TYR A 47 7.86 3.85 -4.72
C TYR A 47 7.02 4.70 -3.75
N LEU A 48 5.94 5.33 -4.24
CA LEU A 48 5.09 6.15 -3.36
C LEU A 48 4.29 5.28 -2.38
N ALA A 49 3.86 4.09 -2.80
CA ALA A 49 3.20 3.14 -1.90
C ALA A 49 4.15 2.70 -0.77
N ASP A 50 5.42 2.43 -1.12
CA ASP A 50 6.44 2.10 -0.11
C ASP A 50 6.63 3.25 0.89
N LYS A 51 6.65 4.50 0.42
CA LYS A 51 6.74 5.68 1.32
C LYS A 51 5.53 5.87 2.23
N ILE A 52 4.32 5.61 1.74
CA ILE A 52 3.11 5.63 2.58
C ILE A 52 3.21 4.55 3.68
N ILE A 53 3.63 3.34 3.32
CA ILE A 53 3.77 2.22 4.26
C ILE A 53 4.88 2.47 5.29
N GLU A 54 6.04 2.98 4.85
CA GLU A 54 7.13 3.38 5.75
C GLU A 54 6.64 4.42 6.75
N LYS A 55 5.96 5.47 6.28
CA LYS A 55 5.45 6.53 7.15
C LYS A 55 4.40 6.02 8.13
N ALA A 56 3.50 5.15 7.69
CA ALA A 56 2.51 4.52 8.57
C ALA A 56 3.19 3.76 9.72
N LYS A 57 4.27 3.02 9.45
CA LYS A 57 5.02 2.30 10.51
C LYS A 57 5.72 3.24 11.48
N GLU A 58 6.30 4.34 10.99
CA GLU A 58 6.96 5.35 11.84
C GLU A 58 5.98 6.00 12.82
N GLU A 59 4.73 6.19 12.39
CA GLU A 59 3.68 6.87 13.16
C GLU A 59 2.75 5.87 13.88
N ASP A 60 3.12 4.59 13.97
CA ASP A 60 2.31 3.53 14.59
C ASP A 60 0.90 3.39 13.99
N VAL A 61 0.70 3.79 12.72
CA VAL A 61 -0.56 3.62 12.00
C VAL A 61 -0.74 2.16 11.57
N PRO A 62 -1.85 1.51 11.94
CA PRO A 62 -2.12 0.12 11.60
C PRO A 62 -2.15 -0.14 10.10
N LEU A 63 -1.57 -1.27 9.68
CA LEU A 63 -1.50 -1.70 8.29
C LEU A 63 -2.39 -2.92 8.05
N TYR A 64 -3.29 -2.80 7.08
CA TYR A 64 -4.12 -3.90 6.59
C TYR A 64 -3.74 -4.25 5.15
N GLN A 65 -3.41 -5.52 4.89
CA GLN A 65 -2.93 -5.95 3.58
C GLN A 65 -4.04 -6.66 2.79
N ASP A 66 -4.62 -5.96 1.82
CA ASP A 66 -5.52 -6.53 0.81
C ASP A 66 -5.25 -5.88 -0.55
N ASN A 67 -4.74 -6.69 -1.50
CA ASN A 67 -4.39 -6.22 -2.83
C ASN A 67 -5.60 -5.75 -3.64
N GLN A 68 -6.75 -6.40 -3.50
CA GLN A 68 -7.94 -6.06 -4.27
C GLN A 68 -8.54 -4.77 -3.72
N LEU A 69 -8.67 -4.66 -2.41
CA LEU A 69 -9.20 -3.46 -1.76
C LEU A 69 -8.29 -2.25 -1.99
N ALA A 70 -6.97 -2.40 -1.81
CA ALA A 70 -6.02 -1.32 -2.07
C ALA A 70 -6.12 -0.82 -3.52
N ASN A 71 -6.22 -1.73 -4.49
CA ASN A 71 -6.41 -1.35 -5.89
C ASN A 71 -7.76 -0.66 -6.14
N THR A 72 -8.84 -1.12 -5.50
CA THR A 72 -10.17 -0.49 -5.60
C THR A 72 -10.17 0.91 -5.01
N LEU A 73 -9.69 1.07 -3.76
CA LEU A 73 -9.62 2.36 -3.08
C LEU A 73 -8.65 3.33 -3.76
N SER A 74 -7.58 2.83 -4.41
CA SER A 74 -6.61 3.71 -5.10
C SER A 74 -7.18 4.47 -6.30
N ARG A 75 -8.42 4.13 -6.72
CA ARG A 75 -9.14 4.83 -7.78
C ARG A 75 -9.85 6.09 -7.31
N LEU A 76 -9.99 6.25 -5.98
CA LEU A 76 -10.57 7.44 -5.36
C LEU A 76 -9.50 8.52 -5.22
N GLU A 77 -9.92 9.78 -5.26
CA GLU A 77 -9.02 10.93 -5.10
C GLU A 77 -8.81 11.26 -3.62
N ILE A 78 -7.71 11.97 -3.33
CA ILE A 78 -7.46 12.46 -1.98
C ILE A 78 -8.57 13.44 -1.59
N GLY A 79 -9.17 13.23 -0.42
CA GLY A 79 -10.32 13.98 0.07
C GLY A 79 -11.67 13.34 -0.25
N ASP A 80 -11.72 12.35 -1.16
CA ASP A 80 -12.96 11.63 -1.43
C ASP A 80 -13.41 10.85 -0.20
N MET A 81 -14.72 10.87 0.05
CA MET A 81 -15.36 9.92 0.96
C MET A 81 -15.44 8.56 0.29
N ILE A 82 -15.24 7.51 1.08
CA ILE A 82 -15.45 6.14 0.64
C ILE A 82 -16.91 6.00 0.18
N PRO A 83 -17.21 5.30 -0.92
CA PRO A 83 -18.57 5.12 -1.39
C PRO A 83 -19.31 4.02 -0.59
N PRO A 84 -20.66 4.06 -0.52
CA PRO A 84 -21.45 3.14 0.30
C PRO A 84 -21.20 1.65 0.03
N GLU A 85 -20.97 1.29 -1.22
CA GLU A 85 -20.64 -0.08 -1.66
C GLU A 85 -19.35 -0.64 -1.03
N LEU A 86 -18.49 0.21 -0.45
CA LEU A 86 -17.27 -0.18 0.24
C LEU A 86 -17.36 -0.01 1.77
N TYR A 87 -18.50 0.39 2.33
CA TYR A 87 -18.64 0.63 3.76
C TYR A 87 -18.45 -0.62 4.60
N GLU A 88 -19.01 -1.76 4.18
CA GLU A 88 -18.96 -2.99 4.95
C GLU A 88 -17.52 -3.46 5.16
N VAL A 89 -16.75 -3.56 4.07
CA VAL A 89 -15.35 -3.99 4.13
C VAL A 89 -14.47 -3.00 4.89
N VAL A 90 -14.71 -1.70 4.77
CA VAL A 90 -13.94 -0.69 5.50
C VAL A 90 -14.29 -0.69 6.99
N ALA A 91 -15.56 -0.87 7.34
CA ALA A 91 -15.99 -0.96 8.74
C ALA A 91 -15.35 -2.18 9.44
N GLU A 92 -15.26 -3.33 8.75
CA GLU A 92 -14.57 -4.51 9.27
C GLU A 92 -13.11 -4.21 9.62
N ILE A 93 -12.40 -3.47 8.76
CA ILE A 93 -11.01 -3.06 9.00
C ILE A 93 -10.92 -2.12 10.20
N LEU A 94 -11.83 -1.14 10.32
CA LEU A 94 -11.83 -0.19 11.43
C LEU A 94 -12.09 -0.89 12.78
N VAL A 95 -13.03 -1.84 12.82
CA VAL A 95 -13.28 -2.64 14.04
C VAL A 95 -12.06 -3.47 14.39
N PHE A 96 -11.44 -4.13 13.41
CA PHE A 96 -10.23 -4.91 13.62
C PHE A 96 -9.09 -4.06 14.21
N VAL A 97 -8.89 -2.85 13.67
CA VAL A 97 -7.86 -1.92 14.15
C VAL A 97 -8.17 -1.42 15.57
N ASP A 98 -9.41 -1.02 15.85
CA ASP A 98 -9.82 -0.56 17.18
C ASP A 98 -9.64 -1.66 18.25
N ASP A 99 -9.94 -2.91 17.92
CA ASP A 99 -9.69 -4.05 18.81
C ASP A 99 -8.20 -4.29 19.06
N MET A 100 -7.33 -4.08 18.06
CA MET A 100 -5.88 -4.15 18.23
C MET A 100 -5.36 -3.04 19.16
N ASP A 101 -5.83 -1.81 19.00
CA ASP A 101 -5.45 -0.68 19.85
C ASP A 101 -5.91 -0.89 21.31
N LYS A 102 -7.11 -1.41 21.50
CA LYS A 102 -7.62 -1.83 22.83
C LYS A 102 -6.83 -2.97 23.45
N LEU A 103 -6.27 -3.87 22.65
CA LEU A 103 -5.42 -4.95 23.15
C LEU A 103 -4.04 -4.43 23.57
N ARG A 104 -3.45 -3.54 22.76
CA ARG A 104 -2.16 -2.90 23.03
C ARG A 104 -2.22 -2.09 24.33
N SER A 105 -3.26 -1.29 24.52
CA SER A 105 -3.46 -0.48 25.74
C SER A 105 -3.69 -1.29 27.03
N LYS A 106 -4.08 -2.58 26.95
CA LYS A 106 -4.22 -3.46 28.12
C LYS A 106 -2.91 -4.15 28.53
N LEU A 107 -1.90 -4.13 27.65
CA LEU A 107 -0.59 -4.76 27.87
C LEU A 107 0.45 -3.77 28.43
N GLU A 108 0.12 -2.47 28.42
CA GLU A 108 0.88 -1.37 29.02
C GLU A 108 0.40 -1.09 30.45
#